data_AF-A0AAV2Q7K6-F1
#
_entry.id   AF-A0AAV2Q7K6-F1
#
_cell.length_a   1.000
_cell.length_b   1.000
_cell.length_c   1.000
_cell.angle_alpha   90.00
_cell.angle_beta   90.00
_cell.angle_gamma   90.00
#
_symmetry.space_group_name_H-M   'P 1'
#
loop_
_entity.id
_entity.type
_entity.pdbx_description
1 polymer ?
#
loop_
_entity_poly.entity_id
_entity_poly.type
_entity_poly.pdbx_seq_one_letter_code
_entity_poly.pdbx_strand_id
1 'polypeptide(L)'
;MNFPPLSQVQSLNFSRTRYISNSLDEDNPNISRRNIGGNCSPRHSMMVEPRKWQTRVKSFVLQGNARLWFLAVIIYCGLGLILNDSNNPNALLDLEDEQPLIEWVQENEQNLRKEYSERQKLAHSVCEDYDIYMAQDEYIRKADRNEDKLQYQDWFTLKRVNWNYMYYVPGEDFVYCKVPKSGSSTWVYNLLKLANVPQEQISSDIGLHKLLRDHYPKMSSSSMKRVFKKSFKLLVVRHPFERILSAYRDKLEDYQRDLMFRDGYYYTMYGKNIVRVYRDQQDISLANHTEPTWREFVRYLANTPSSKFDEHWKPTYSLCSPCIVKYDVIAKMETFSEDTQFVINQLGLEDQLTVEWVHRTAKETTTEVAKKYYSQLTKAQVDQLFNKYRLDFELFGYYPEEYREMAQE
;
A
#
# COMPACT_ATOMS: atom_id res chain seq x y z
N MET A 1 -16.67 -23.04 -11.49
CA MET A 1 -17.31 -22.05 -12.41
C MET A 1 -16.44 -21.91 -13.65
N ASN A 2 -17.03 -21.72 -14.83
CA ASN A 2 -16.28 -21.59 -16.10
C ASN A 2 -15.41 -20.32 -16.10
N PHE A 3 -14.10 -20.47 -15.94
CA PHE A 3 -13.14 -19.39 -16.16
C PHE A 3 -13.09 -19.05 -17.67
N PRO A 4 -13.17 -17.78 -18.06
CA PRO A 4 -13.07 -17.41 -19.47
C PRO A 4 -11.64 -17.62 -19.99
N PRO A 5 -11.45 -17.94 -21.28
CA PRO A 5 -10.12 -18.12 -21.85
C PRO A 5 -9.37 -16.79 -21.93
N LEU A 6 -8.12 -16.80 -21.46
CA LEU A 6 -7.12 -15.75 -21.64
C LEU A 6 -6.66 -15.70 -23.10
N SER A 7 -7.50 -15.17 -23.98
CA SER A 7 -7.06 -14.69 -25.30
C SER A 7 -8.12 -13.76 -25.90
N GLN A 8 -7.89 -12.44 -25.81
CA GLN A 8 -8.12 -11.44 -26.86
C GLN A 8 -7.89 -10.04 -26.28
N VAL A 9 -6.64 -9.59 -26.28
CA VAL A 9 -6.35 -8.15 -26.37
C VAL A 9 -5.73 -7.96 -27.74
N GLN A 10 -6.53 -7.42 -28.66
CA GLN A 10 -6.08 -7.01 -29.98
C GLN A 10 -5.04 -5.91 -29.82
N SER A 11 -3.88 -6.12 -30.44
CA SER A 11 -2.85 -5.11 -30.63
C SER A 11 -3.40 -3.95 -31.46
N LEU A 12 -3.74 -2.84 -30.83
CA LEU A 12 -3.95 -1.57 -31.52
C LEU A 12 -2.61 -0.81 -31.52
N ASN A 13 -1.92 -0.87 -32.66
CA ASN A 13 -0.80 0.00 -32.96
C ASN A 13 -1.33 1.44 -33.10
N PHE A 14 -1.01 2.31 -32.13
CA PHE A 14 -1.18 3.75 -32.32
C PHE A 14 0.08 4.53 -31.94
N SER A 15 0.45 5.38 -32.90
CA SER A 15 1.59 6.27 -32.94
C SER A 15 1.61 7.27 -31.78
N ARG A 16 2.79 7.42 -31.15
CA ARG A 16 3.08 8.45 -30.13
C ARG A 16 2.78 9.86 -30.66
N THR A 17 1.76 10.52 -30.10
CA THR A 17 1.55 11.96 -30.27
C THR A 17 2.30 12.71 -29.18
N ARG A 18 3.23 13.59 -29.57
CA ARG A 18 3.97 14.49 -28.66
C ARG A 18 3.02 15.55 -28.09
N TYR A 19 2.99 15.68 -26.76
CA TYR A 19 2.34 16.79 -26.08
C TYR A 19 3.35 17.94 -25.91
N ILE A 20 3.01 19.12 -26.43
CA ILE A 20 3.78 20.36 -26.26
C ILE A 20 3.28 21.04 -24.99
N SER A 21 4.12 21.18 -23.97
CA SER A 21 3.85 21.99 -22.78
C SER A 21 4.34 23.43 -23.01
N ASN A 22 3.43 24.40 -22.94
CA ASN A 22 3.79 25.82 -22.92
C ASN A 22 4.26 26.21 -21.52
N SER A 23 5.52 26.62 -21.39
CA SER A 23 6.07 27.30 -20.21
C SER A 23 5.81 28.82 -20.31
N LEU A 24 5.30 29.41 -19.23
CA LEU A 24 5.35 30.86 -19.02
C LEU A 24 6.43 31.15 -17.98
N ASP A 25 7.44 31.90 -18.43
CA ASP A 25 8.44 32.57 -17.63
C ASP A 25 7.80 33.66 -16.76
N GLU A 26 8.29 33.82 -15.52
CA GLU A 26 8.51 35.14 -14.94
C GLU A 26 9.53 35.09 -13.79
N ASP A 27 10.30 36.18 -13.72
CA ASP A 27 11.64 36.30 -13.18
C ASP A 27 11.67 37.10 -11.85
N ASN A 28 12.55 36.68 -10.92
CA ASN A 28 13.41 37.52 -10.05
C ASN A 28 12.86 38.17 -8.71
N PRO A 29 13.71 38.72 -7.78
CA PRO A 29 14.25 38.01 -6.61
C PRO A 29 14.27 38.82 -5.26
N ASN A 30 14.97 38.26 -4.26
CA ASN A 30 15.55 38.84 -3.02
C ASN A 30 14.72 38.76 -1.71
N ILE A 31 15.28 38.12 -0.68
CA ILE A 31 15.76 38.75 0.57
C ILE A 31 16.49 37.72 1.48
N SER A 32 17.43 38.28 2.24
CA SER A 32 18.61 37.73 2.93
C SER A 32 18.41 36.87 4.19
N ARG A 33 19.44 36.05 4.41
CA ARG A 33 19.85 35.36 5.65
C ARG A 33 19.96 36.28 6.88
N ARG A 34 19.55 35.78 8.06
CA ARG A 34 20.23 36.07 9.35
C ARG A 34 20.23 34.82 10.26
N ASN A 35 21.44 34.42 10.64
CA ASN A 35 21.76 33.52 11.74
C ASN A 35 21.67 34.28 13.07
N ILE A 36 21.15 33.65 14.12
CA ILE A 36 21.59 33.89 15.51
C ILE A 36 21.64 32.52 16.21
N GLY A 37 22.83 32.14 16.67
CA GLY A 37 23.06 31.02 17.57
C GLY A 37 23.05 31.46 19.03
N GLY A 38 22.81 30.52 19.93
CA GLY A 38 22.92 30.69 21.37
C GLY A 38 22.77 29.36 22.10
N ASN A 39 23.89 28.74 22.47
CA ASN A 39 23.98 27.59 23.37
C ASN A 39 23.70 28.01 24.82
N CYS A 40 23.07 27.12 25.60
CA CYS A 40 23.54 26.62 26.92
C CYS A 40 22.46 25.78 27.64
N SER A 41 22.83 24.55 28.04
CA SER A 41 22.14 23.69 29.02
C SER A 41 22.81 23.82 30.41
N PRO A 42 22.48 23.00 31.44
CA PRO A 42 21.18 22.62 32.02
C PRO A 42 21.15 22.87 33.57
N ARG A 43 19.98 22.85 34.22
CA ARG A 43 19.80 22.23 35.57
C ARG A 43 18.37 22.27 36.11
N HIS A 44 18.05 21.16 36.79
CA HIS A 44 17.21 20.98 37.98
C HIS A 44 15.71 20.67 37.85
N SER A 45 15.44 19.47 38.37
CA SER A 45 14.18 18.88 38.80
C SER A 45 13.40 19.76 39.78
N MET A 46 12.09 19.79 39.64
CA MET A 46 11.19 19.98 40.76
C MET A 46 9.88 19.22 40.51
N MET A 47 9.59 18.29 41.41
CA MET A 47 8.32 17.57 41.52
C MET A 47 7.22 18.55 41.93
N VAL A 48 6.03 18.44 41.34
CA VAL A 48 4.80 19.03 41.87
C VAL A 48 3.66 18.01 41.69
N GLU A 49 3.16 17.48 42.80
CA GLU A 49 1.86 16.79 42.89
C GLU A 49 0.69 17.75 42.63
N PRO A 50 -0.46 17.24 42.17
CA PRO A 50 -1.72 17.77 42.69
C PRO A 50 -2.72 16.70 43.17
N ARG A 51 -2.94 16.76 44.48
CA ARG A 51 -4.18 16.65 45.27
C ARG A 51 -5.45 16.02 44.63
N LYS A 52 -5.84 14.96 45.32
CA LYS A 52 -7.18 14.39 45.58
C LYS A 52 -8.36 15.38 45.49
N TRP A 53 -9.37 15.00 44.72
CA TRP A 53 -10.77 15.38 44.93
C TRP A 53 -11.59 14.10 45.13
N GLN A 54 -12.09 13.90 46.35
CA GLN A 54 -13.16 12.95 46.66
C GLN A 54 -14.49 13.68 46.61
N THR A 55 -15.49 13.09 45.95
CA THR A 55 -16.89 13.33 46.33
C THR A 55 -17.73 12.08 46.10
N ARG A 56 -18.58 11.82 47.08
CA ARG A 56 -19.38 10.64 47.38
C ARG A 56 -20.49 10.37 46.36
N VAL A 57 -20.79 9.10 46.08
CA VAL A 57 -22.18 8.58 46.05
C VAL A 57 -22.23 7.20 46.73
N LYS A 58 -23.33 6.98 47.45
CA LYS A 58 -23.56 6.06 48.56
C LYS A 58 -23.77 4.59 48.15
N SER A 59 -23.45 3.71 49.08
CA SER A 59 -23.86 2.30 49.11
C SER A 59 -25.38 2.14 49.22
N PHE A 60 -25.91 1.10 48.58
CA PHE A 60 -27.16 0.44 48.98
C PHE A 60 -26.85 -1.02 49.28
N VAL A 61 -27.27 -1.47 50.45
CA VAL A 61 -27.03 -2.80 51.00
C VAL A 61 -28.05 -3.80 50.43
N LEU A 62 -27.52 -5.00 50.19
CA LEU A 62 -28.15 -6.24 49.78
C LEU A 62 -29.29 -6.70 50.71
N GLN A 63 -30.43 -7.06 50.11
CA GLN A 63 -31.31 -8.14 50.58
C GLN A 63 -31.91 -8.81 49.34
N GLY A 64 -31.61 -10.10 49.11
CA GLY A 64 -32.17 -10.83 47.96
C GLY A 64 -31.56 -12.20 47.68
N ASN A 65 -31.98 -13.20 48.46
CA ASN A 65 -32.14 -14.62 48.12
C ASN A 65 -31.14 -15.32 47.17
N ALA A 66 -30.19 -16.04 47.78
CA ALA A 66 -29.26 -16.99 47.16
C ALA A 66 -29.91 -18.27 46.53
N ARG A 67 -31.23 -18.30 46.34
CA ARG A 67 -31.95 -19.42 45.69
C ARG A 67 -32.38 -19.14 44.25
N LEU A 68 -32.27 -17.89 43.77
CA LEU A 68 -32.55 -17.53 42.38
C LEU A 68 -31.33 -17.66 41.46
N TRP A 69 -30.12 -17.63 42.01
CA TRP A 69 -28.89 -17.80 41.23
C TRP A 69 -28.62 -19.26 40.80
N PHE A 70 -29.05 -20.24 41.60
CA PHE A 70 -28.88 -21.67 41.26
C PHE A 70 -29.83 -22.16 40.16
N LEU A 71 -31.01 -21.54 40.00
CA LEU A 71 -31.93 -21.85 38.90
C LEU A 71 -31.53 -21.13 37.60
N ALA A 72 -30.92 -19.94 37.69
CA ALA A 72 -30.40 -19.23 36.51
C ALA A 72 -29.20 -19.94 35.87
N VAL A 73 -28.34 -20.60 36.67
CA VAL A 73 -27.18 -21.36 36.15
C VAL A 73 -27.61 -22.69 35.50
N ILE A 74 -28.70 -23.31 35.95
CA ILE A 74 -29.20 -24.56 35.33
C ILE A 74 -29.97 -24.26 34.03
N ILE A 75 -30.64 -23.11 33.92
CA ILE A 75 -31.26 -22.67 32.65
C ILE A 75 -30.20 -22.20 31.65
N TYR A 76 -29.09 -21.57 32.10
CA TYR A 76 -27.98 -21.20 31.22
C TYR A 76 -27.13 -22.39 30.76
N CYS A 77 -27.04 -23.48 31.53
CA CYS A 77 -26.36 -24.70 31.09
C CYS A 77 -27.28 -25.68 30.33
N GLY A 78 -28.60 -25.51 30.39
CA GLY A 78 -29.59 -26.36 29.69
C GLY A 78 -30.03 -25.88 28.31
N LEU A 79 -29.76 -24.62 27.96
CA LEU A 79 -30.01 -24.05 26.63
C LEU A 79 -28.74 -23.91 25.77
N GLY A 80 -27.57 -24.26 26.31
CA GLY A 80 -26.28 -24.25 25.61
C GLY A 80 -26.02 -25.42 24.67
N LEU A 81 -27.05 -26.22 24.32
CA LEU A 81 -26.90 -27.39 23.45
C LEU A 81 -27.75 -27.38 22.16
N ILE A 82 -28.57 -26.35 21.91
CA ILE A 82 -29.23 -26.20 20.60
C ILE A 82 -29.41 -24.70 20.30
N LEU A 83 -28.33 -24.00 19.95
CA LEU A 83 -28.35 -22.86 19.03
C LEU A 83 -26.96 -22.76 18.39
N ASN A 84 -26.81 -23.53 17.32
CA ASN A 84 -25.78 -23.35 16.32
C ASN A 84 -26.02 -21.96 15.70
N ASP A 85 -25.30 -20.92 16.14
CA ASP A 85 -25.34 -19.61 15.49
C ASP A 85 -24.44 -19.65 14.25
N SER A 86 -24.95 -20.36 13.25
CA SER A 86 -24.55 -20.26 11.87
C SER A 86 -25.06 -18.93 11.30
N ASN A 87 -24.34 -17.84 11.53
CA ASN A 87 -24.54 -16.56 10.83
C ASN A 87 -23.23 -15.86 10.47
N ASN A 88 -22.21 -16.64 10.10
CA ASN A 88 -21.26 -16.18 9.09
C ASN A 88 -21.47 -17.02 7.82
N PRO A 89 -22.28 -16.55 6.85
CA PRO A 89 -22.53 -17.29 5.61
C PRO A 89 -21.27 -17.46 4.74
N ASN A 90 -20.13 -16.86 5.11
CA ASN A 90 -18.87 -17.01 4.39
C ASN A 90 -17.88 -17.99 5.04
N ALA A 91 -18.08 -18.45 6.28
CA ALA A 91 -17.11 -19.34 6.94
C ALA A 91 -17.18 -20.80 6.47
N LEU A 92 -18.30 -21.21 5.86
CA LEU A 92 -18.55 -22.57 5.37
C LEU A 92 -18.39 -22.72 3.85
N LEU A 93 -18.07 -21.64 3.14
CA LEU A 93 -17.88 -21.65 1.68
C LEU A 93 -16.40 -21.67 1.25
N ASP A 94 -15.45 -21.56 2.17
CA ASP A 94 -14.03 -21.40 1.83
C ASP A 94 -13.23 -22.72 1.85
N LEU A 95 -13.81 -23.85 2.29
CA LEU A 95 -13.07 -25.13 2.44
C LEU A 95 -13.14 -26.07 1.24
N GLU A 96 -14.01 -25.81 0.24
CA GLU A 96 -14.13 -26.67 -0.96
C GLU A 96 -13.38 -26.13 -2.20
N ASP A 97 -12.90 -24.88 -2.17
CA ASP A 97 -12.27 -24.21 -3.33
C ASP A 97 -10.71 -24.14 -3.26
N GLU A 98 -10.07 -24.65 -2.20
CA GLU A 98 -8.59 -24.59 -2.06
C GLU A 98 -7.84 -25.60 -2.94
N GLN A 99 -8.30 -26.87 -3.02
CA GLN A 99 -7.70 -27.87 -3.93
C GLN A 99 -7.75 -27.46 -5.41
N PRO A 100 -8.86 -26.89 -5.92
CA PRO A 100 -8.93 -26.35 -7.27
C PRO A 100 -7.82 -25.36 -7.61
N LEU A 101 -7.43 -24.45 -6.69
CA LEU A 101 -6.40 -23.46 -6.97
C LEU A 101 -5.00 -24.06 -6.96
N ILE A 102 -4.69 -24.92 -5.98
CA ILE A 102 -3.38 -25.58 -5.88
C ILE A 102 -3.13 -26.44 -7.13
N GLU A 103 -4.09 -27.29 -7.48
CA GLU A 103 -4.02 -28.16 -8.67
C GLU A 103 -3.92 -27.33 -9.95
N TRP A 104 -4.76 -26.30 -10.09
CA TRP A 104 -4.72 -25.43 -11.27
C TRP A 104 -3.36 -24.74 -11.45
N VAL A 105 -2.75 -24.24 -10.36
CA VAL A 105 -1.42 -23.60 -10.43
C VAL A 105 -0.33 -24.60 -10.81
N GLN A 106 -0.40 -25.83 -10.29
CA GLN A 106 0.53 -26.90 -10.66
C GLN A 106 0.40 -27.27 -12.15
N GLU A 107 -0.82 -27.42 -12.65
CA GLU A 107 -1.10 -27.71 -14.06
C GLU A 107 -0.67 -26.55 -15.00
N ASN A 108 -0.74 -25.31 -14.51
CA ASN A 108 -0.43 -24.10 -15.29
C ASN A 108 0.95 -23.50 -15.00
N GLU A 109 1.83 -24.22 -14.28
CA GLU A 109 3.12 -23.70 -13.81
C GLU A 109 3.97 -23.12 -14.95
N GLN A 110 4.02 -23.80 -16.10
CA GLN A 110 4.78 -23.33 -17.26
C GLN A 110 4.25 -22.01 -17.84
N ASN A 111 2.92 -21.84 -17.85
CA ASN A 111 2.27 -20.62 -18.31
C ASN A 111 2.57 -19.45 -17.36
N LEU A 112 2.49 -19.70 -16.05
CA LEU A 112 2.81 -18.72 -15.02
C LEU A 112 4.28 -18.28 -15.09
N ARG A 113 5.22 -19.22 -15.24
CA ARG A 113 6.65 -18.91 -15.43
C ARG A 113 6.89 -18.04 -16.66
N LYS A 114 6.21 -18.32 -17.78
CA LYS A 114 6.28 -17.50 -18.99
C LYS A 114 5.77 -16.10 -18.72
N GLU A 115 4.61 -15.97 -18.08
CA GLU A 115 4.02 -14.69 -17.69
C GLU A 115 4.98 -13.86 -16.80
N TYR A 116 5.58 -14.46 -15.77
CA TYR A 116 6.56 -13.76 -14.92
C TYR A 116 7.81 -13.35 -15.68
N SER A 117 8.28 -14.17 -16.62
CA SER A 117 9.40 -13.79 -17.49
C SER A 117 9.06 -12.59 -18.37
N GLU A 118 7.86 -12.53 -18.94
CA GLU A 118 7.43 -11.38 -19.74
C GLU A 118 7.28 -10.11 -18.89
N ARG A 119 6.73 -10.21 -17.66
CA ARG A 119 6.66 -9.07 -16.71
C ARG A 119 8.06 -8.55 -16.34
N GLN A 120 9.02 -9.44 -16.12
CA GLN A 120 10.42 -9.06 -15.86
C GLN A 120 11.07 -8.38 -17.07
N LYS A 121 10.88 -8.93 -18.28
CA LYS A 121 11.41 -8.35 -19.53
C LYS A 121 10.85 -6.97 -19.78
N LEU A 122 9.53 -6.78 -19.58
CA LEU A 122 8.90 -5.47 -19.70
C LEU A 122 9.55 -4.46 -18.75
N ALA A 123 9.62 -4.77 -17.45
CA ALA A 123 10.25 -3.90 -16.48
C ALA A 123 11.71 -3.57 -16.86
N HIS A 124 12.48 -4.56 -17.30
CA HIS A 124 13.85 -4.37 -17.74
C HIS A 124 13.96 -3.44 -18.96
N SER A 125 13.15 -3.67 -19.99
CA SER A 125 13.15 -2.87 -21.22
C SER A 125 12.82 -1.39 -20.96
N VAL A 126 11.86 -1.13 -20.07
CA VAL A 126 11.53 0.23 -19.64
C VAL A 126 12.74 0.87 -18.93
N CYS A 127 13.44 0.13 -18.07
CA CYS A 127 14.66 0.64 -17.44
C CYS A 127 15.79 0.91 -18.45
N GLU A 128 15.88 0.14 -19.53
CA GLU A 128 16.81 0.43 -20.64
C GLU A 128 16.43 1.72 -21.37
N ASP A 129 15.16 1.90 -21.70
CA ASP A 129 14.62 3.10 -22.38
C ASP A 129 14.89 4.39 -21.59
N TYR A 130 14.88 4.32 -20.26
CA TYR A 130 15.20 5.45 -19.38
C TYR A 130 16.71 5.62 -19.08
N ASP A 131 17.59 4.91 -19.79
CA ASP A 131 19.03 4.92 -19.60
C ASP A 131 19.43 4.57 -18.13
N ILE A 132 18.66 3.73 -17.43
CA ILE A 132 18.93 3.40 -16.01
C ILE A 132 20.20 2.57 -15.85
N TYR A 133 20.76 1.97 -16.90
CA TYR A 133 22.02 1.23 -16.83
C TYR A 133 23.25 2.05 -17.28
N MET A 134 23.04 3.26 -17.80
CA MET A 134 24.08 4.16 -18.30
C MET A 134 24.97 4.76 -17.19
N ALA A 135 26.23 5.08 -17.46
CA ALA A 135 27.08 5.76 -16.48
C ALA A 135 26.50 7.15 -16.08
N GLN A 136 26.73 7.57 -14.85
CA GLN A 136 26.09 8.79 -14.30
C GLN A 136 26.56 10.07 -14.99
N ASP A 137 27.85 10.18 -15.30
CA ASP A 137 28.43 11.29 -16.04
C ASP A 137 27.89 11.37 -17.47
N GLU A 138 27.68 10.22 -18.12
CA GLU A 138 27.06 10.14 -19.44
C GLU A 138 25.59 10.55 -19.41
N TYR A 139 24.83 10.11 -18.39
CA TYR A 139 23.44 10.52 -18.21
C TYR A 139 23.30 12.03 -18.06
N ILE A 140 24.11 12.66 -17.19
CA ILE A 140 24.08 14.11 -16.95
C ILE A 140 24.37 14.86 -18.26
N ARG A 141 25.41 14.45 -19.01
CA ARG A 141 25.72 15.06 -20.31
C ARG A 141 24.58 14.92 -21.32
N LYS A 142 23.80 13.82 -21.28
CA LYS A 142 22.67 13.56 -22.18
C LYS A 142 21.39 14.30 -21.72
N ALA A 143 21.22 14.53 -20.42
CA ALA A 143 20.05 15.19 -19.84
C ALA A 143 19.94 16.67 -20.26
N ASP A 144 21.07 17.37 -20.39
CA ASP A 144 21.10 18.78 -20.83
C ASP A 144 20.58 19.02 -22.26
N ARG A 145 20.22 17.96 -23.01
CA ARG A 145 19.81 18.03 -24.43
C ARG A 145 18.37 17.60 -24.73
N ASN A 146 17.58 17.13 -23.76
CA ASN A 146 16.23 16.60 -24.01
C ASN A 146 15.27 16.84 -22.83
N GLU A 147 14.07 17.34 -23.11
CA GLU A 147 13.04 17.69 -22.12
C GLU A 147 12.25 16.47 -21.57
N ASP A 148 12.18 15.35 -22.29
CA ASP A 148 11.33 14.19 -21.96
C ASP A 148 11.95 13.17 -20.99
N LYS A 149 12.91 13.56 -20.14
CA LYS A 149 13.60 12.63 -19.21
C LYS A 149 13.03 12.64 -17.80
N LEU A 150 13.14 11.50 -17.11
CA LEU A 150 12.89 11.39 -15.66
C LEU A 150 13.65 12.49 -14.92
N GLN A 151 12.99 13.07 -13.91
CA GLN A 151 13.68 13.98 -12.99
C GLN A 151 14.91 13.28 -12.40
N TYR A 152 16.03 14.00 -12.29
CA TYR A 152 17.31 13.41 -11.87
C TYR A 152 17.21 12.63 -10.55
N GLN A 153 16.38 13.09 -9.60
CA GLN A 153 16.17 12.41 -8.33
C GLN A 153 15.46 11.05 -8.49
N ASP A 154 14.49 10.96 -9.41
CA ASP A 154 13.80 9.70 -9.71
C ASP A 154 14.74 8.73 -10.43
N TRP A 155 15.51 9.23 -11.41
CA TRP A 155 16.56 8.45 -12.09
C TRP A 155 17.61 7.92 -11.10
N PHE A 156 18.11 8.78 -10.21
CA PHE A 156 19.10 8.39 -9.19
C PHE A 156 18.54 7.37 -8.19
N THR A 157 17.24 7.45 -7.88
CA THR A 157 16.56 6.48 -7.00
C THR A 157 16.56 5.08 -7.63
N LEU A 158 16.33 4.99 -8.94
CA LEU A 158 16.31 3.72 -9.68
C LEU A 158 17.68 3.06 -9.80
N LYS A 159 18.77 3.79 -9.61
CA LYS A 159 20.15 3.26 -9.65
C LYS A 159 20.55 2.43 -8.43
N ARG A 160 19.74 2.44 -7.37
CA ARG A 160 20.09 1.85 -6.09
C ARG A 160 18.96 0.96 -5.59
N VAL A 161 19.33 -0.13 -4.92
CA VAL A 161 18.37 -0.95 -4.21
C VAL A 161 17.94 -0.23 -2.94
N ASN A 162 16.64 -0.05 -2.78
CA ASN A 162 16.04 0.42 -1.54
C ASN A 162 15.80 -0.76 -0.58
N TRP A 163 16.74 -0.95 0.35
CA TRP A 163 16.69 -2.07 1.30
C TRP A 163 15.61 -1.90 2.38
N ASN A 164 15.06 -0.70 2.56
CA ASN A 164 14.11 -0.42 3.66
C ASN A 164 12.79 -1.17 3.50
N TYR A 165 12.42 -1.55 2.27
CA TYR A 165 11.16 -2.26 1.97
C TYR A 165 11.34 -3.75 1.76
N MET A 166 12.58 -4.25 1.79
CA MET A 166 12.88 -5.68 1.68
C MET A 166 12.75 -6.35 3.05
N TYR A 167 12.04 -7.46 3.09
CA TYR A 167 11.95 -8.35 4.24
C TYR A 167 12.53 -9.71 3.83
N TYR A 168 13.53 -10.18 4.57
CA TYR A 168 14.15 -11.48 4.34
C TYR A 168 13.66 -12.47 5.39
N VAL A 169 13.19 -13.62 4.92
CA VAL A 169 12.77 -14.77 5.73
C VAL A 169 13.90 -15.80 5.66
N PRO A 170 14.73 -15.94 6.71
CA PRO A 170 15.94 -16.76 6.64
C PRO A 170 15.71 -18.24 6.39
N GLY A 171 14.66 -18.83 6.95
CA GLY A 171 14.35 -20.25 6.80
C GLY A 171 14.09 -20.68 5.35
N GLU A 172 13.46 -19.80 4.58
CA GLU A 172 12.97 -20.10 3.22
C GLU A 172 13.84 -19.48 2.13
N ASP A 173 14.95 -18.83 2.51
CA ASP A 173 15.74 -17.96 1.63
C ASP A 173 14.83 -17.04 0.79
N PHE A 174 13.78 -16.47 1.40
CA PHE A 174 12.75 -15.72 0.70
C PHE A 174 12.86 -14.22 1.00
N VAL A 175 12.72 -13.39 -0.04
CA VAL A 175 12.69 -11.93 0.07
C VAL A 175 11.39 -11.38 -0.50
N TYR A 176 10.65 -10.67 0.33
CA TYR A 176 9.45 -9.94 -0.08
C TYR A 176 9.71 -8.42 -0.05
N CYS A 177 9.43 -7.73 -1.16
CA CYS A 177 9.40 -6.27 -1.16
C CYS A 177 8.00 -5.75 -0.83
N LYS A 178 7.86 -5.13 0.34
CA LYS A 178 6.57 -4.61 0.83
C LYS A 178 6.18 -3.32 0.11
N VAL A 179 5.16 -3.41 -0.74
CA VAL A 179 4.48 -2.27 -1.36
C VAL A 179 3.14 -2.03 -0.66
N PRO A 180 2.98 -0.97 0.14
CA PRO A 180 1.69 -0.69 0.77
C PRO A 180 0.57 -0.56 -0.25
N LYS A 181 -0.61 -1.07 0.11
CA LYS A 181 -1.85 -1.06 -0.70
C LYS A 181 -1.82 -1.96 -1.96
N SER A 182 -0.84 -2.86 -2.04
CA SER A 182 -0.72 -3.91 -3.07
C SER A 182 -0.60 -5.29 -2.41
N GLY A 183 -1.65 -5.74 -1.71
CA GLY A 183 -1.64 -7.05 -1.02
C GLY A 183 -0.70 -7.12 0.20
N SER A 184 -0.21 -5.97 0.68
CA SER A 184 0.83 -5.95 1.72
C SER A 184 0.40 -6.52 3.06
N SER A 185 -0.86 -6.35 3.47
CA SER A 185 -1.35 -6.91 4.74
C SER A 185 -1.35 -8.44 4.70
N THR A 186 -1.80 -9.04 3.59
CA THR A 186 -1.76 -10.49 3.38
C THR A 186 -0.34 -11.02 3.49
N TRP A 187 0.63 -10.42 2.79
CA TRP A 187 2.02 -10.89 2.90
C TRP A 187 2.62 -10.63 4.29
N VAL A 188 2.28 -9.53 4.97
CA VAL A 188 2.69 -9.33 6.37
C VAL A 188 2.16 -10.46 7.25
N TYR A 189 0.90 -10.84 7.07
CA TYR A 189 0.26 -11.92 7.79
C TYR A 189 0.90 -13.29 7.48
N ASN A 190 1.16 -13.61 6.21
CA ASN A 190 1.87 -14.83 5.81
C ASN A 190 3.28 -14.90 6.41
N LEU A 191 4.02 -13.79 6.37
CA LEU A 191 5.34 -13.74 7.01
C LEU A 191 5.23 -14.00 8.52
N LEU A 192 4.23 -13.45 9.21
CA LEU A 192 4.04 -13.70 10.64
C LEU A 192 3.62 -15.16 10.95
N LYS A 193 2.85 -15.80 10.07
CA LYS A 193 2.60 -17.26 10.13
C LYS A 193 3.91 -18.05 10.04
N LEU A 194 4.78 -17.73 9.08
CA LEU A 194 6.11 -18.36 8.96
C LEU A 194 7.02 -18.10 10.16
N ALA A 195 6.81 -16.99 10.88
CA ALA A 195 7.49 -16.70 12.14
C ALA A 195 6.90 -17.46 13.35
N ASN A 196 5.92 -18.34 13.14
CA ASN A 196 5.17 -19.06 14.17
C ASN A 196 4.50 -18.13 15.20
N VAL A 197 4.04 -16.96 14.75
CA VAL A 197 3.28 -16.04 15.61
C VAL A 197 1.86 -16.59 15.81
N PRO A 198 1.36 -16.71 17.06
CA PRO A 198 0.02 -17.23 17.32
C PRO A 198 -1.08 -16.42 16.63
N GLN A 199 -2.11 -17.11 16.12
CA GLN A 199 -3.21 -16.52 15.36
C GLN A 199 -3.91 -15.38 16.12
N GLU A 200 -4.01 -15.50 17.44
CA GLU A 200 -4.64 -14.50 18.31
C GLU A 200 -3.92 -13.16 18.24
N GLN A 201 -2.60 -13.16 18.07
CA GLN A 201 -1.78 -11.94 17.99
C GLN A 201 -1.84 -11.27 16.61
N ILE A 202 -2.19 -12.03 15.57
CA ILE A 202 -2.29 -11.54 14.20
C ILE A 202 -3.75 -11.31 13.74
N SER A 203 -4.71 -11.61 14.61
CA SER A 203 -6.15 -11.43 14.36
C SER A 203 -6.58 -9.96 14.30
N SER A 204 -5.81 -9.03 14.87
CA SER A 204 -6.05 -7.60 14.77
C SER A 204 -5.05 -6.94 13.81
N ASP A 205 -5.53 -6.09 12.91
CA ASP A 205 -4.67 -5.32 12.00
C ASP A 205 -3.75 -4.31 12.71
N ILE A 206 -4.01 -4.05 13.99
CA ILE A 206 -3.30 -3.05 14.77
C ILE A 206 -1.92 -3.60 15.16
N GLY A 207 -0.87 -2.88 14.76
CA GLY A 207 0.50 -3.19 15.17
C GLY A 207 1.20 -4.30 14.39
N LEU A 208 0.53 -4.95 13.41
CA LEU A 208 1.14 -6.02 12.59
C LEU A 208 2.47 -5.61 11.96
N HIS A 209 2.60 -4.38 11.48
CA HIS A 209 3.85 -3.89 10.90
C HIS A 209 4.97 -3.72 11.92
N LYS A 210 4.66 -3.45 13.19
CA LYS A 210 5.65 -3.43 14.26
C LYS A 210 6.09 -4.85 14.57
N LEU A 211 5.12 -5.75 14.78
CA LEU A 211 5.37 -7.16 15.05
C LEU A 211 6.22 -7.81 13.94
N LEU A 212 5.93 -7.50 12.68
CA LEU A 212 6.74 -7.95 11.55
C LEU A 212 8.20 -7.51 11.64
N ARG A 213 8.47 -6.28 12.10
CA ARG A 213 9.85 -5.80 12.28
C ARG A 213 10.56 -6.44 13.47
N ASP A 214 9.81 -6.86 14.48
CA ASP A 214 10.35 -7.55 15.65
C ASP A 214 10.80 -8.97 15.27
N HIS A 215 10.05 -9.68 14.41
CA HIS A 215 10.40 -11.02 13.92
C HIS A 215 11.35 -11.03 12.71
N TYR A 216 11.19 -10.08 11.79
CA TYR A 216 12.05 -9.91 10.61
C TYR A 216 12.67 -8.51 10.59
N PRO A 217 13.70 -8.28 11.42
CA PRO A 217 14.33 -6.98 11.55
C PRO A 217 15.05 -6.57 10.26
N LYS A 218 15.17 -5.25 10.08
CA LYS A 218 15.88 -4.70 8.93
C LYS A 218 17.37 -5.05 9.00
N MET A 219 17.87 -5.67 7.94
CA MET A 219 19.27 -6.04 7.83
C MET A 219 20.12 -4.87 7.32
N SER A 220 21.40 -4.84 7.71
CA SER A 220 22.36 -3.94 7.08
C SER A 220 22.49 -4.25 5.58
N SER A 221 22.79 -3.23 4.78
CA SER A 221 22.90 -3.40 3.32
C SER A 221 23.96 -4.42 2.91
N SER A 222 25.05 -4.57 3.69
CA SER A 222 26.09 -5.57 3.43
C SER A 222 25.60 -6.98 3.70
N SER A 223 24.89 -7.21 4.80
CA SER A 223 24.30 -8.52 5.13
C SER A 223 23.20 -8.89 4.14
N MET A 224 22.31 -7.94 3.80
CA MET A 224 21.24 -8.17 2.84
C MET A 224 21.82 -8.57 1.47
N LYS A 225 22.84 -7.89 0.96
CA LYS A 225 23.49 -8.23 -0.32
C LYS A 225 24.03 -9.66 -0.39
N ARG A 226 24.41 -10.27 0.74
CA ARG A 226 24.92 -11.66 0.78
C ARG A 226 23.80 -12.67 0.57
N VAL A 227 22.68 -12.49 1.26
CA VAL A 227 21.53 -13.41 1.17
C VAL A 227 20.72 -13.16 -0.10
N PHE A 228 20.58 -11.90 -0.50
CA PHE A 228 19.73 -11.47 -1.61
C PHE A 228 20.06 -12.11 -2.96
N LYS A 229 21.30 -12.53 -3.20
CA LYS A 229 21.69 -13.16 -4.47
C LYS A 229 21.10 -14.55 -4.66
N LYS A 230 20.94 -15.30 -3.57
CA LYS A 230 20.43 -16.68 -3.60
C LYS A 230 18.94 -16.77 -3.28
N SER A 231 18.35 -15.68 -2.81
CA SER A 231 16.97 -15.68 -2.35
C SER A 231 15.94 -15.65 -3.46
N PHE A 232 14.83 -16.35 -3.27
CA PHE A 232 13.62 -16.16 -4.07
C PHE A 232 13.00 -14.79 -3.75
N LYS A 233 12.66 -14.00 -4.76
CA LYS A 233 12.28 -12.58 -4.63
C LYS A 233 10.89 -12.32 -5.18
N LEU A 234 10.01 -11.81 -4.32
CA LEU A 234 8.66 -11.41 -4.68
C LEU A 234 8.49 -9.89 -4.63
N LEU A 235 7.87 -9.35 -5.67
CA LEU A 235 7.24 -8.03 -5.71
C LEU A 235 5.76 -8.19 -6.03
N VAL A 236 4.88 -7.56 -5.27
CA VAL A 236 3.46 -7.46 -5.60
C VAL A 236 3.15 -6.03 -6.02
N VAL A 237 2.53 -5.87 -7.19
CA VAL A 237 2.13 -4.56 -7.73
C VAL A 237 0.61 -4.48 -7.91
N ARG A 238 0.11 -3.26 -8.01
CA ARG A 238 -1.31 -2.96 -8.27
C ARG A 238 -1.38 -1.85 -9.30
N HIS A 239 -2.47 -1.79 -10.06
CA HIS A 239 -2.80 -0.64 -10.90
C HIS A 239 -2.54 0.68 -10.14
N PRO A 240 -1.68 1.60 -10.62
CA PRO A 240 -1.21 2.73 -9.82
C PRO A 240 -2.37 3.59 -9.30
N PHE A 241 -3.37 3.86 -10.13
CA PHE A 241 -4.56 4.64 -9.76
C PHE A 241 -5.42 3.98 -8.67
N GLU A 242 -5.55 2.66 -8.68
CA GLU A 242 -6.26 1.97 -7.61
C GLU A 242 -5.47 1.97 -6.32
N ARG A 243 -4.14 1.83 -6.41
CA ARG A 243 -3.25 1.86 -5.25
C ARG A 243 -3.34 3.21 -4.55
N ILE A 244 -3.30 4.31 -5.31
CA ILE A 244 -3.43 5.67 -4.77
C ILE A 244 -4.82 5.90 -4.18
N LEU A 245 -5.87 5.46 -4.86
CA LEU A 245 -7.22 5.57 -4.32
C LEU A 245 -7.38 4.77 -3.02
N SER A 246 -6.83 3.56 -2.96
CA SER A 246 -6.81 2.74 -1.75
C SER A 246 -6.05 3.42 -0.61
N ALA A 247 -4.95 4.12 -0.90
CA ALA A 247 -4.20 4.89 0.09
C ALA A 247 -5.01 6.07 0.63
N TYR A 248 -5.65 6.85 -0.25
CA TYR A 248 -6.51 7.97 0.13
C TYR A 248 -7.63 7.53 1.07
N ARG A 249 -8.40 6.52 0.66
CA ARG A 249 -9.54 6.01 1.44
C ARG A 249 -9.15 5.47 2.80
N ASP A 250 -7.98 4.84 2.89
CA ASP A 250 -7.47 4.28 4.14
C ASP A 250 -6.93 5.36 5.10
N LYS A 251 -6.26 6.39 4.57
CA LYS A 251 -5.46 7.34 5.37
C LYS A 251 -6.08 8.72 5.56
N LEU A 252 -6.88 9.19 4.60
CA LEU A 252 -7.28 10.60 4.51
C LEU A 252 -8.79 10.84 4.36
N GLU A 253 -9.56 9.85 3.92
CA GLU A 253 -11.02 9.99 3.70
C GLU A 253 -11.84 10.10 4.99
N ASP A 254 -11.37 9.49 6.08
CA ASP A 254 -12.09 9.45 7.35
C ASP A 254 -11.16 9.84 8.50
N TYR A 255 -11.33 11.05 9.03
CA TYR A 255 -10.53 11.54 10.15
C TYR A 255 -10.81 10.77 11.45
N GLN A 256 -12.03 10.28 11.67
CA GLN A 256 -12.36 9.52 12.88
C GLN A 256 -11.62 8.18 12.90
N ARG A 257 -11.53 7.51 11.74
CA ARG A 257 -10.68 6.33 11.58
C ARG A 257 -9.21 6.64 11.86
N ASP A 258 -8.72 7.78 11.36
CA ASP A 258 -7.34 8.20 11.62
C ASP A 258 -7.08 8.49 13.11
N LEU A 259 -8.00 9.15 13.80
CA LEU A 259 -7.95 9.36 15.24
C LEU A 259 -7.93 8.04 16.01
N MET A 260 -8.84 7.12 15.70
CA MET A 260 -9.00 5.89 16.47
C MET A 260 -7.80 4.95 16.37
N PHE A 261 -7.22 4.80 15.18
CA PHE A 261 -6.17 3.81 14.95
C PHE A 261 -4.75 4.39 14.89
N ARG A 262 -4.63 5.71 14.70
CA ARG A 262 -3.35 6.36 14.35
C ARG A 262 -3.19 7.73 15.02
N ASP A 263 -4.02 8.05 16.01
CA ASP A 263 -3.94 9.28 16.80
C ASP A 263 -3.95 10.56 15.94
N GLY A 264 -4.69 10.53 14.81
CA GLY A 264 -4.82 11.67 13.90
C GLY A 264 -3.54 12.04 13.13
N TYR A 265 -2.60 11.08 13.03
CA TYR A 265 -1.30 11.27 12.38
C TYR A 265 -1.43 11.77 10.94
N TYR A 266 -2.21 11.10 10.08
CA TYR A 266 -2.27 11.43 8.66
C TYR A 266 -2.97 12.77 8.42
N TYR A 267 -4.03 13.05 9.18
CA TYR A 267 -4.65 14.37 9.13
C TYR A 267 -3.67 15.48 9.54
N THR A 268 -2.93 15.28 10.63
CA THR A 268 -1.99 16.28 11.14
C THR A 268 -0.80 16.50 10.20
N MET A 269 -0.23 15.42 9.66
CA MET A 269 0.96 15.48 8.80
C MET A 269 0.65 15.93 7.38
N TYR A 270 -0.52 15.56 6.85
CA TYR A 270 -0.85 15.78 5.43
C TYR A 270 -2.20 16.48 5.26
N GLY A 271 -3.28 15.94 5.84
CA GLY A 271 -4.65 16.41 5.61
C GLY A 271 -4.84 17.91 5.81
N LYS A 272 -4.43 18.46 6.97
CA LYS A 272 -4.52 19.89 7.28
C LYS A 272 -3.88 20.78 6.21
N ASN A 273 -2.69 20.40 5.74
CA ASN A 273 -1.98 21.20 4.76
C ASN A 273 -2.60 21.06 3.36
N ILE A 274 -3.06 19.87 2.99
CA ILE A 274 -3.75 19.64 1.72
C ILE A 274 -5.00 20.51 1.65
N VAL A 275 -5.84 20.47 2.69
CA VAL A 275 -7.02 21.32 2.80
C VAL A 275 -6.66 22.80 2.69
N ARG A 276 -5.70 23.26 3.51
CA ARG A 276 -5.29 24.67 3.53
C ARG A 276 -4.84 25.19 2.16
N VAL A 277 -4.15 24.38 1.37
CA VAL A 277 -3.54 24.81 0.10
C VAL A 277 -4.48 24.62 -1.09
N TYR A 278 -5.25 23.54 -1.14
CA TYR A 278 -5.98 23.13 -2.34
C TYR A 278 -7.49 23.34 -2.27
N ARG A 279 -8.05 23.63 -1.08
CA ARG A 279 -9.48 23.90 -0.93
C ARG A 279 -9.85 25.26 -1.49
N ASP A 280 -10.85 25.26 -2.36
CA ASP A 280 -11.52 26.48 -2.78
C ASP A 280 -12.30 27.07 -1.60
N GLN A 281 -11.91 28.28 -1.17
CA GLN A 281 -12.56 28.99 -0.07
C GLN A 281 -13.98 29.49 -0.45
N GLN A 282 -14.30 29.51 -1.74
CA GLN A 282 -15.65 29.84 -2.21
C GLN A 282 -16.60 28.64 -2.14
N ASP A 283 -16.11 27.41 -1.95
CA ASP A 283 -16.95 26.22 -1.82
C ASP A 283 -17.54 26.11 -0.41
N ILE A 284 -18.72 26.70 -0.24
CA ILE A 284 -19.47 26.73 1.02
C ILE A 284 -19.77 25.30 1.53
N SER A 285 -19.93 24.32 0.63
CA SER A 285 -20.23 22.93 1.01
C SER A 285 -19.07 22.26 1.75
N LEU A 286 -17.84 22.74 1.53
CA LEU A 286 -16.61 22.22 2.12
C LEU A 286 -16.05 23.09 3.25
N ALA A 287 -16.69 24.22 3.57
CA ALA A 287 -16.19 25.20 4.53
C ALA A 287 -15.90 24.60 5.93
N ASN A 288 -16.71 23.62 6.35
CA ASN A 288 -16.54 22.92 7.63
C ASN A 288 -16.05 21.46 7.48
N HIS A 289 -15.76 21.01 6.26
CA HIS A 289 -15.29 19.64 6.04
C HIS A 289 -13.83 19.53 6.51
N THR A 290 -13.51 18.55 7.34
CA THR A 290 -12.17 18.46 7.95
C THR A 290 -11.18 17.79 7.01
N GLU A 291 -11.62 16.74 6.34
CA GLU A 291 -10.82 15.87 5.50
C GLU A 291 -10.52 16.50 4.14
N PRO A 292 -9.36 16.23 3.53
CA PRO A 292 -9.13 16.57 2.14
C PRO A 292 -10.05 15.75 1.22
N THR A 293 -10.61 16.38 0.20
CA THR A 293 -11.36 15.67 -0.84
C THR A 293 -10.40 14.88 -1.75
N TRP A 294 -10.94 13.91 -2.50
CA TRP A 294 -10.17 13.17 -3.50
C TRP A 294 -9.49 14.10 -4.51
N ARG A 295 -10.21 15.13 -4.99
CA ARG A 295 -9.68 16.13 -5.93
C ARG A 295 -8.54 16.94 -5.32
N GLU A 296 -8.67 17.36 -4.06
CA GLU A 296 -7.61 18.08 -3.33
C GLU A 296 -6.36 17.19 -3.15
N PHE A 297 -6.55 15.91 -2.84
CA PHE A 297 -5.44 14.96 -2.71
C PHE A 297 -4.73 14.71 -4.04
N VAL A 298 -5.46 14.52 -5.15
CA VAL A 298 -4.86 14.36 -6.49
C VAL A 298 -4.05 15.59 -6.89
N ARG A 299 -4.56 16.80 -6.63
CA ARG A 299 -3.81 18.05 -6.85
C ARG A 299 -2.55 18.11 -5.99
N TYR A 300 -2.62 17.69 -4.73
CA TYR A 300 -1.44 17.58 -3.86
C TYR A 300 -0.38 16.65 -4.45
N LEU A 301 -0.78 15.47 -4.94
CA LEU A 301 0.16 14.51 -5.54
C LEU A 301 0.82 15.06 -6.81
N ALA A 302 0.02 15.67 -7.69
CA ALA A 302 0.53 16.26 -8.93
C ALA A 302 1.59 17.36 -8.67
N ASN A 303 1.41 18.16 -7.61
CA ASN A 303 2.24 19.33 -7.32
C ASN A 303 3.33 19.11 -6.26
N THR A 304 3.48 17.89 -5.73
CA THR A 304 4.45 17.59 -4.67
C THR A 304 5.50 16.58 -5.15
N PRO A 305 6.82 16.84 -4.98
CA PRO A 305 7.86 15.87 -5.33
C PRO A 305 7.66 14.51 -4.65
N SER A 306 7.88 13.41 -5.40
CA SER A 306 7.71 12.02 -4.93
C SER A 306 8.59 11.69 -3.72
N SER A 307 9.71 12.41 -3.56
CA SER A 307 10.61 12.32 -2.41
C SER A 307 9.99 12.75 -1.08
N LYS A 308 8.91 13.54 -1.10
CA LYS A 308 8.16 13.98 0.08
C LYS A 308 6.93 13.13 0.40
N PHE A 309 6.68 12.08 -0.37
CA PHE A 309 5.51 11.23 -0.19
C PHE A 309 5.67 10.25 0.98
N ASP A 310 4.55 9.99 1.63
CA ASP A 310 4.40 8.83 2.50
C ASP A 310 4.50 7.53 1.69
N GLU A 311 4.95 6.46 2.33
CA GLU A 311 5.10 5.15 1.70
C GLU A 311 3.81 4.60 1.07
N HIS A 312 2.63 5.02 1.54
CA HIS A 312 1.35 4.53 1.05
C HIS A 312 0.98 5.06 -0.34
N TRP A 313 1.49 6.23 -0.73
CA TRP A 313 1.30 6.81 -2.06
C TRP A 313 2.61 7.10 -2.79
N LYS A 314 3.76 6.67 -2.26
CA LYS A 314 5.04 6.74 -2.98
C LYS A 314 5.03 5.79 -4.18
N PRO A 315 5.60 6.14 -5.35
CA PRO A 315 5.67 5.22 -6.49
C PRO A 315 6.35 3.89 -6.13
N THR A 316 5.83 2.79 -6.67
CA THR A 316 6.31 1.42 -6.42
C THR A 316 7.77 1.26 -6.81
N TYR A 317 8.18 1.82 -7.96
CA TYR A 317 9.57 1.77 -8.41
C TYR A 317 10.56 2.31 -7.37
N SER A 318 10.16 3.30 -6.59
CA SER A 318 11.01 3.96 -5.59
C SER A 318 11.09 3.18 -4.27
N LEU A 319 10.11 2.32 -4.01
CA LEU A 319 10.06 1.45 -2.83
C LEU A 319 10.90 0.19 -3.08
N CYS A 320 10.79 -0.38 -4.29
CA CYS A 320 11.24 -1.74 -4.57
C CYS A 320 12.35 -1.86 -5.62
N SER A 321 12.75 -0.78 -6.29
CA SER A 321 13.90 -0.78 -7.20
C SER A 321 13.87 -1.87 -8.30
N PRO A 322 12.77 -2.03 -9.07
CA PRO A 322 12.61 -3.11 -10.05
C PRO A 322 13.65 -3.09 -11.18
N CYS A 323 14.30 -1.94 -11.45
CA CYS A 323 15.39 -1.88 -12.43
C CYS A 323 16.67 -2.60 -11.99
N ILE A 324 16.94 -2.69 -10.68
CA ILE A 324 18.18 -3.29 -10.14
C ILE A 324 17.92 -4.65 -9.53
N VAL A 325 16.71 -4.86 -9.01
CA VAL A 325 16.30 -6.11 -8.38
C VAL A 325 15.72 -7.06 -9.43
N LYS A 326 16.37 -8.21 -9.59
CA LYS A 326 15.84 -9.33 -10.36
C LYS A 326 14.85 -10.10 -9.49
N TYR A 327 13.58 -9.70 -9.56
CA TYR A 327 12.47 -10.39 -8.91
C TYR A 327 12.20 -11.71 -9.62
N ASP A 328 12.01 -12.79 -8.87
CA ASP A 328 11.62 -14.09 -9.42
C ASP A 328 10.14 -14.09 -9.80
N VAL A 329 9.30 -13.38 -9.04
CA VAL A 329 7.89 -13.14 -9.35
C VAL A 329 7.56 -11.65 -9.19
N ILE A 330 7.00 -11.05 -10.24
CA ILE A 330 6.28 -9.77 -10.19
C ILE A 330 4.79 -10.10 -10.24
N ALA A 331 4.21 -10.26 -9.05
CA ALA A 331 2.80 -10.57 -8.87
C ALA A 331 1.94 -9.32 -9.08
N LYS A 332 0.73 -9.52 -9.57
CA LYS A 332 -0.26 -8.45 -9.83
C LYS A 332 -1.48 -8.64 -8.94
N MET A 333 -2.12 -7.54 -8.53
CA MET A 333 -3.36 -7.63 -7.74
C MET A 333 -4.50 -8.32 -8.50
N GLU A 334 -4.47 -8.23 -9.83
CA GLU A 334 -5.43 -8.84 -10.74
C GLU A 334 -5.30 -10.37 -10.81
N THR A 335 -4.10 -10.92 -10.54
CA THR A 335 -3.79 -12.36 -10.50
C THR A 335 -3.22 -12.77 -9.15
N PHE A 336 -3.64 -12.09 -8.08
CA PHE A 336 -2.96 -12.16 -6.78
C PHE A 336 -3.06 -13.54 -6.14
N SER A 337 -4.19 -14.23 -6.31
CA SER A 337 -4.41 -15.56 -5.72
C SER A 337 -3.51 -16.59 -6.39
N GLU A 338 -3.50 -16.62 -7.72
CA GLU A 338 -2.67 -17.51 -8.54
C GLU A 338 -1.18 -17.22 -8.31
N ASP A 339 -0.79 -15.95 -8.31
CA ASP A 339 0.60 -15.54 -8.08
C ASP A 339 1.08 -15.88 -6.67
N THR A 340 0.21 -15.71 -5.66
CA THR A 340 0.54 -16.07 -4.27
C THR A 340 0.67 -17.58 -4.12
N GLN A 341 -0.26 -18.36 -4.67
CA GLN A 341 -0.20 -19.81 -4.62
C GLN A 341 1.05 -20.34 -5.35
N PHE A 342 1.40 -19.77 -6.51
CA PHE A 342 2.64 -20.12 -7.20
C PHE A 342 3.86 -19.90 -6.30
N VAL A 343 3.94 -18.76 -5.62
CA VAL A 343 5.06 -18.48 -4.70
C VAL A 343 5.09 -19.46 -3.53
N ILE A 344 3.94 -19.81 -2.95
CA ILE A 344 3.83 -20.81 -1.88
C ILE A 344 4.38 -22.16 -2.37
N ASN A 345 3.96 -22.62 -3.55
CA ASN A 345 4.44 -23.87 -4.15
C ASN A 345 5.95 -23.84 -4.43
N GLN A 346 6.47 -22.73 -4.96
CA GLN A 346 7.91 -22.61 -5.25
C GLN A 346 8.79 -22.63 -4.00
N LEU A 347 8.23 -22.26 -2.85
CA LEU A 347 8.93 -22.27 -1.57
C LEU A 347 8.67 -23.55 -0.76
N GLY A 348 7.79 -24.45 -1.21
CA GLY A 348 7.42 -25.65 -0.47
C GLY A 348 6.66 -25.35 0.84
N LEU A 349 5.81 -24.32 0.82
CA LEU A 349 5.11 -23.79 2.00
C LEU A 349 3.63 -24.15 2.06
N GLU A 350 3.16 -25.11 1.25
CA GLU A 350 1.75 -25.50 1.13
C GLU A 350 1.15 -25.98 2.47
N ASP A 351 1.95 -26.62 3.32
CA ASP A 351 1.52 -27.09 4.65
C ASP A 351 1.45 -25.96 5.70
N GLN A 352 2.04 -24.79 5.41
CA GLN A 352 2.16 -23.68 6.36
C GLN A 352 1.32 -22.46 5.98
N LEU A 353 1.05 -22.29 4.68
CA LEU A 353 0.42 -21.11 4.13
C LEU A 353 -0.69 -21.49 3.14
N THR A 354 -1.79 -20.75 3.22
CA THR A 354 -2.91 -20.78 2.28
C THR A 354 -3.12 -19.37 1.70
N VAL A 355 -3.80 -19.29 0.55
CA VAL A 355 -4.16 -18.01 -0.06
C VAL A 355 -5.32 -17.38 0.69
N GLU A 356 -5.01 -16.64 1.75
CA GLU A 356 -6.02 -15.91 2.53
C GLU A 356 -6.08 -14.43 2.16
N TRP A 357 -7.24 -13.97 1.68
CA TRP A 357 -7.51 -12.55 1.50
C TRP A 357 -7.95 -11.91 2.82
N VAL A 358 -6.98 -11.46 3.62
CA VAL A 358 -7.22 -10.78 4.91
C VAL A 358 -8.13 -9.54 4.78
N HIS A 359 -8.22 -8.92 3.59
CA HIS A 359 -9.06 -7.73 3.33
C HIS A 359 -9.83 -7.77 2.01
N ARG A 360 -10.69 -8.78 1.79
CA ARG A 360 -11.63 -8.73 0.66
C ARG A 360 -12.61 -7.58 0.89
N THR A 361 -12.54 -6.52 0.08
CA THR A 361 -13.50 -5.41 0.17
C THR A 361 -14.82 -5.89 -0.43
N ALA A 362 -15.59 -6.65 0.35
CA ALA A 362 -16.68 -7.50 -0.14
C ALA A 362 -18.00 -6.78 -0.48
N LYS A 363 -18.01 -5.45 -0.66
CA LYS A 363 -19.28 -4.69 -0.80
C LYS A 363 -19.44 -3.84 -2.05
N GLU A 364 -18.35 -3.45 -2.72
CA GLU A 364 -18.41 -2.66 -3.96
C GLU A 364 -17.37 -3.23 -4.92
N THR A 365 -17.70 -3.34 -6.21
CA THR A 365 -16.70 -3.72 -7.20
C THR A 365 -15.64 -2.62 -7.29
N THR A 366 -14.36 -3.00 -7.48
CA THR A 366 -13.25 -2.04 -7.63
C THR A 366 -13.56 -0.98 -8.70
N THR A 367 -14.28 -1.36 -9.76
CA THR A 367 -14.72 -0.49 -10.85
C THR A 367 -15.77 0.54 -10.42
N GLU A 368 -16.79 0.18 -9.64
CA GLU A 368 -17.80 1.13 -9.13
C GLU A 368 -17.17 2.18 -8.21
N VAL A 369 -16.27 1.71 -7.33
CA VAL A 369 -15.47 2.58 -6.48
C VAL A 369 -14.65 3.53 -7.36
N ALA A 370 -13.88 3.01 -8.30
CA ALA A 370 -13.07 3.82 -9.20
C ALA A 370 -13.93 4.88 -9.91
N LYS A 371 -15.06 4.49 -10.49
CA LYS A 371 -15.99 5.41 -11.17
C LYS A 371 -16.48 6.51 -10.24
N LYS A 372 -16.84 6.21 -8.99
CA LYS A 372 -17.26 7.20 -7.99
C LYS A 372 -16.20 8.28 -7.74
N TYR A 373 -14.92 7.93 -7.70
CA TYR A 373 -13.85 8.90 -7.41
C TYR A 373 -13.31 9.58 -8.67
N TYR A 374 -13.04 8.84 -9.73
CA TYR A 374 -12.45 9.39 -10.96
C TYR A 374 -13.44 10.28 -11.72
N SER A 375 -14.75 10.07 -11.60
CA SER A 375 -15.77 11.02 -12.11
C SER A 375 -15.80 12.37 -11.40
N GLN A 376 -15.07 12.54 -10.30
CA GLN A 376 -14.93 13.83 -9.62
C GLN A 376 -13.76 14.67 -10.16
N LEU A 377 -12.91 14.07 -10.99
CA LEU A 377 -11.73 14.68 -11.58
C LEU A 377 -12.00 15.14 -13.01
N THR A 378 -11.21 16.10 -13.49
CA THR A 378 -11.13 16.39 -14.94
C THR A 378 -10.10 15.46 -15.59
N LYS A 379 -10.20 15.26 -16.91
CA LYS A 379 -9.20 14.52 -17.69
C LYS A 379 -7.80 15.07 -17.49
N ALA A 380 -7.66 16.40 -17.44
CA ALA A 380 -6.38 17.05 -17.15
C ALA A 380 -5.81 16.66 -15.78
N GLN A 381 -6.65 16.51 -14.75
CA GLN A 381 -6.21 16.04 -13.42
C GLN A 381 -5.78 14.57 -13.45
N VAL A 382 -6.49 13.72 -14.20
CA VAL A 382 -6.08 12.31 -14.40
C VAL A 382 -4.76 12.24 -15.16
N ASP A 383 -4.56 13.06 -16.20
CA ASP A 383 -3.33 13.11 -16.99
C ASP A 383 -2.14 13.60 -16.13
N GLN A 384 -2.36 14.59 -15.26
CA GLN A 384 -1.35 15.03 -14.28
C GLN A 384 -0.98 13.92 -13.28
N LEU A 385 -1.98 13.19 -12.78
CA LEU A 385 -1.75 12.06 -11.88
C LEU A 385 -1.02 10.91 -12.60
N PHE A 386 -1.40 10.62 -13.86
CA PHE A 386 -0.69 9.65 -14.70
C PHE A 386 0.77 10.05 -14.84
N ASN A 387 1.06 11.30 -15.21
CA ASN A 387 2.43 11.78 -15.33
C ASN A 387 3.23 11.62 -14.04
N LYS A 388 2.60 11.79 -12.87
CA LYS A 388 3.23 11.58 -11.57
C LYS A 388 3.66 10.13 -11.31
N TYR A 389 2.91 9.16 -11.83
CA TYR A 389 3.14 7.73 -11.64
C TYR A 389 3.52 6.99 -12.93
N ARG A 390 3.84 7.71 -14.01
CA ARG A 390 4.02 7.17 -15.36
C ARG A 390 4.95 5.97 -15.39
N LEU A 391 6.05 6.05 -14.67
CA LEU A 391 7.03 4.97 -14.64
C LEU A 391 6.47 3.67 -14.02
N ASP A 392 5.59 3.75 -13.01
CA ASP A 392 4.91 2.55 -12.48
C ASP A 392 3.93 1.97 -13.53
N PHE A 393 3.26 2.81 -14.33
CA PHE A 393 2.40 2.32 -15.42
C PHE A 393 3.23 1.54 -16.45
N GLU A 394 4.34 2.13 -16.90
CA GLU A 394 5.20 1.54 -17.93
C GLU A 394 5.90 0.26 -17.42
N LEU A 395 6.52 0.30 -16.24
CA LEU A 395 7.24 -0.84 -15.67
C LEU A 395 6.37 -2.09 -15.49
N PHE A 396 5.08 -1.90 -15.20
CA PHE A 396 4.17 -2.99 -14.85
C PHE A 396 3.07 -3.22 -15.89
N GLY A 397 3.10 -2.52 -17.03
CA GLY A 397 2.16 -2.71 -18.13
C GLY A 397 0.72 -2.39 -17.76
N TYR A 398 0.51 -1.23 -17.13
CA TYR A 398 -0.81 -0.68 -16.81
C TYR A 398 -1.15 0.50 -17.74
N TYR A 399 -2.43 0.86 -17.78
CA TYR A 399 -3.00 1.76 -18.78
C TYR A 399 -4.03 2.72 -18.13
N PRO A 400 -3.92 4.05 -18.33
CA PRO A 400 -4.79 5.02 -17.65
C PRO A 400 -6.17 5.22 -18.30
N GLU A 401 -6.42 4.65 -19.47
CA GLU A 401 -7.53 4.99 -20.37
C GLU A 401 -8.90 4.84 -19.70
N GLU A 402 -9.16 3.70 -19.06
CA GLU A 402 -10.44 3.43 -18.39
C GLU A 402 -10.77 4.51 -17.34
N TYR A 403 -9.77 4.94 -16.57
CA TYR A 403 -9.91 5.97 -15.54
C TYR A 403 -10.04 7.37 -16.13
N ARG A 404 -9.39 7.62 -17.26
CA ARG A 404 -9.49 8.88 -18.01
C ARG A 404 -10.88 9.03 -18.62
N GLU A 405 -11.49 7.93 -19.08
CA GLU A 405 -12.87 7.91 -19.59
C GLU A 405 -13.92 8.12 -18.50
N MET A 406 -13.62 7.73 -17.25
CA MET A 406 -14.49 8.03 -16.10
C MET A 406 -14.51 9.52 -15.73
N ALA A 407 -13.48 10.28 -16.10
CA ALA A 407 -13.29 11.67 -15.70
C ALA A 407 -14.10 12.66 -16.55
N GLN A 408 -14.38 13.82 -15.96
CA GLN A 408 -15.05 14.94 -16.62
C GLN A 408 -14.11 15.56 -17.66
N GLU A 409 -14.67 16.22 -18.68
CA GLU A 409 -13.86 16.95 -19.69
C GLU A 409 -12.91 17.99 -19.06
#